data_AF-A0A1A6B977-F1
#
_entry.id   AF-A0A1A6B977-F1
#
_cell.length_a   1.000
_cell.length_b   1.000
_cell.length_c   1.000
_cell.angle_alpha   90.00
_cell.angle_beta   90.00
_cell.angle_gamma   90.00
#
_symmetry.space_group_name_H-M   'P 1'
#
loop_
_entity.id
_entity.type
_entity.pdbx_description
1 polymer ?
#
loop_
_entity_poly.entity_id
_entity_poly.type
_entity_poly.pdbx_seq_one_letter_code
_entity_poly.pdbx_strand_id
1 'polypeptide(L)'
;MRYEDLADIPCSITRPLVVLGDRWTFLLVKQAFAGTTRFEDFLTTLGIPRGRLADRLDRLVAEEILRREPYREGNSRTHAAYRLTDKGLALYPVLLALRDWGDRYMAPGGPPVYYRHRDCGGEAHVQLSCDKCDAELTAHDVIPEAGPGLSGDGRAADRSTT
;
A
#
# COMPACT_ATOMS: atom_id res chain seq x y z
N MET A 1 13.77 12.39 16.00
CA MET A 1 12.47 12.39 15.30
C MET A 1 11.85 11.02 15.51
N ARG A 2 10.69 10.96 16.15
CA ARG A 2 9.95 9.70 16.28
C ARG A 2 9.34 9.37 14.93
N TYR A 3 9.09 8.10 14.68
CA TYR A 3 8.54 7.65 13.40
C TYR A 3 7.16 8.27 13.10
N GLU A 4 6.38 8.54 14.14
CA GLU A 4 5.06 9.17 14.06
C GLU A 4 5.14 10.63 13.57
N ASP A 5 6.23 11.34 13.88
CA ASP A 5 6.43 12.73 13.50
C ASP A 5 6.58 12.88 11.96
N LEU A 6 6.80 11.78 11.23
CA LEU A 6 6.85 11.78 9.76
C LEU A 6 5.50 12.14 9.11
N ALA A 7 4.38 11.96 9.81
CA ALA A 7 3.05 12.35 9.33
C ALA A 7 2.89 13.87 9.17
N ASP A 8 3.66 14.65 9.93
CA ASP A 8 3.57 16.12 9.93
C ASP A 8 4.47 16.76 8.87
N ILE A 9 5.41 16.00 8.30
CA ILE A 9 6.30 16.48 7.24
C ILE A 9 5.44 16.75 5.98
N PRO A 10 5.51 17.95 5.36
CA PRO A 10 4.79 18.27 4.13
C PRO A 10 5.41 17.57 2.92
N CYS A 11 5.37 16.24 2.92
CA CYS A 11 5.93 15.38 1.90
C CYS A 11 5.02 14.17 1.66
N SER A 12 4.48 14.07 0.45
CA SER A 12 3.58 12.98 0.03
C SER A 12 4.27 11.61 -0.06
N ILE A 13 5.61 11.56 0.01
CA ILE A 13 6.38 10.32 0.11
C ILE A 13 6.58 9.91 1.57
N THR A 14 6.84 10.88 2.44
CA THR A 14 7.20 10.61 3.85
C THR A 14 5.98 10.27 4.70
N ARG A 15 4.85 10.96 4.53
CA ARG A 15 3.64 10.71 5.32
C ARG A 15 3.13 9.27 5.23
N PRO A 16 3.01 8.66 4.03
CA PRO A 16 2.57 7.27 3.92
C PRO A 16 3.47 6.26 4.64
N LEU A 17 4.74 6.58 4.89
CA LEU A 17 5.64 5.68 5.60
C LEU A 17 5.13 5.36 7.01
N VAL A 18 4.48 6.31 7.70
CA VAL A 18 3.91 6.07 9.04
C VAL A 18 2.96 4.85 9.06
N VAL A 19 2.26 4.61 7.95
CA VAL A 19 1.34 3.48 7.76
C VAL A 19 2.04 2.29 7.09
N LEU A 20 2.80 2.55 6.02
CA LEU A 20 3.31 1.53 5.11
C LEU A 20 4.68 0.97 5.48
N GLY A 21 5.51 1.74 6.17
CA GLY A 21 6.91 1.41 6.42
C GLY A 21 7.15 0.49 7.63
N ASP A 22 6.10 -0.17 8.12
CA ASP A 22 6.27 -1.37 8.95
C ASP A 22 6.58 -2.60 8.09
N ARG A 23 7.45 -3.48 8.61
CA ARG A 23 7.89 -4.72 7.95
C ARG A 23 6.73 -5.62 7.48
N TRP A 24 5.60 -5.62 8.17
CA TRP A 24 4.48 -6.53 7.90
C TRP A 24 3.43 -5.92 6.99
N THR A 25 3.33 -4.58 6.88
CA THR A 25 2.27 -3.93 6.09
C THR A 25 2.24 -4.44 4.66
N PHE A 26 3.34 -4.36 3.91
CA PHE A 26 3.36 -4.86 2.52
C PHE A 26 3.22 -6.37 2.41
N LEU A 27 3.60 -7.15 3.44
CA LEU A 27 3.35 -8.59 3.46
C LEU A 27 1.85 -8.89 3.60
N LEU A 28 1.16 -8.19 4.47
CA LEU A 28 -0.29 -8.31 4.67
C LEU A 28 -1.06 -7.85 3.42
N VAL A 29 -0.70 -6.69 2.87
CA VAL A 29 -1.33 -6.17 1.64
C VAL A 29 -1.08 -7.14 0.48
N LYS A 30 0.14 -7.67 0.31
CA LYS A 30 0.44 -8.70 -0.71
C LYS A 30 -0.45 -9.94 -0.55
N GLN A 31 -0.62 -10.45 0.66
CA GLN A 31 -1.49 -11.60 0.91
C GLN A 31 -2.97 -11.28 0.67
N ALA A 32 -3.42 -10.06 1.00
CA ALA A 32 -4.77 -9.62 0.69
C ALA A 32 -5.04 -9.59 -0.83
N PHE A 33 -4.09 -9.13 -1.64
CA PHE A 33 -4.16 -9.23 -3.11
C PHE A 33 -4.15 -10.68 -3.62
N ALA A 34 -3.48 -11.60 -2.90
CA ALA A 34 -3.53 -13.03 -3.18
C ALA A 34 -4.86 -13.69 -2.76
N GLY A 35 -5.80 -12.93 -2.19
CA GLY A 35 -7.12 -13.40 -1.78
C GLY A 35 -7.22 -13.84 -0.31
N THR A 36 -6.14 -13.73 0.47
CA THR A 36 -6.17 -14.02 1.90
C THR A 36 -7.03 -13.00 2.62
N THR A 37 -8.01 -13.48 3.38
CA THR A 37 -8.97 -12.60 4.07
C THR A 37 -9.26 -12.99 5.51
N ARG A 38 -8.90 -14.19 5.93
CA ARG A 38 -9.16 -14.67 7.29
C ARG A 38 -7.91 -14.46 8.14
N PHE A 39 -8.12 -14.11 9.40
CA PHE A 39 -7.04 -13.89 10.36
C PHE A 39 -6.08 -15.09 10.46
N GLU A 40 -6.63 -16.31 10.56
CA GLU A 40 -5.83 -17.53 10.70
C GLU A 40 -5.02 -17.82 9.43
N ASP A 41 -5.56 -17.55 8.23
CA ASP A 41 -4.83 -17.72 6.98
C ASP A 41 -3.62 -16.79 6.89
N PHE A 42 -3.75 -15.54 7.37
CA PHE A 42 -2.62 -14.61 7.49
C PHE A 42 -1.56 -15.14 8.47
N LEU A 43 -1.97 -15.67 9.64
CA LEU A 43 -1.03 -16.26 10.60
C LEU A 43 -0.23 -17.40 9.99
N THR A 44 -0.94 -18.37 9.40
CA THR A 44 -0.33 -19.56 8.81
C THR A 44 0.63 -19.20 7.68
N THR A 45 0.25 -18.23 6.84
CA THR A 45 1.06 -17.87 5.66
C THR A 45 2.26 -17.01 6.00
N LEU A 46 2.15 -16.09 6.97
CA LEU A 46 3.20 -15.09 7.25
C LEU A 46 4.08 -15.44 8.46
N GLY A 47 3.67 -16.37 9.33
CA GLY A 47 4.39 -16.69 10.56
C GLY A 47 4.52 -15.49 11.52
N ILE A 48 3.66 -14.49 11.36
CA ILE A 48 3.66 -13.28 12.17
C ILE A 48 3.09 -13.59 13.57
N PRO A 49 3.67 -13.05 14.66
CA PRO A 49 3.11 -13.21 16.00
C PRO A 49 1.66 -12.72 16.09
N ARG A 50 0.78 -13.48 16.74
CA ARG A 50 -0.67 -13.23 16.80
C ARG A 50 -1.04 -11.80 17.21
N GLY A 51 -0.46 -11.31 18.30
CA GLY A 51 -0.73 -9.95 18.78
C GLY A 51 -0.30 -8.88 17.78
N ARG A 52 0.82 -9.10 17.07
CA ARG A 52 1.30 -8.19 16.03
C ARG A 52 0.42 -8.22 14.79
N LEU A 53 -0.10 -9.38 14.40
CA LEU A 53 -1.07 -9.46 13.31
C LEU A 53 -2.34 -8.68 13.64
N ALA A 54 -2.87 -8.86 14.86
CA ALA A 54 -4.06 -8.15 15.31
C ALA A 54 -3.85 -6.62 15.25
N ASP A 55 -2.76 -6.13 15.86
CA ASP A 55 -2.39 -4.71 15.81
C ASP A 55 -2.31 -4.19 14.36
N ARG A 56 -1.63 -4.93 13.48
CA ARG A 56 -1.45 -4.48 12.09
C ARG A 56 -2.73 -4.49 11.28
N LEU A 57 -3.56 -5.51 11.42
CA LEU A 57 -4.86 -5.55 10.74
C LEU A 57 -5.77 -4.44 11.25
N ASP A 58 -5.80 -4.19 12.57
CA ASP A 58 -6.60 -3.11 13.15
C ASP A 58 -6.12 -1.74 12.66
N ARG A 59 -4.80 -1.52 12.56
CA ARG A 59 -4.24 -0.29 11.97
C ARG A 59 -4.58 -0.14 10.49
N LEU A 60 -4.48 -1.20 9.68
CA LEU A 60 -4.86 -1.14 8.27
C LEU A 60 -6.36 -0.88 8.08
N VAL A 61 -7.20 -1.32 9.02
CA VAL A 61 -8.64 -0.99 9.04
C VAL A 61 -8.87 0.46 9.45
N ALA A 62 -8.19 0.94 10.49
CA ALA A 62 -8.28 2.34 10.93
C ALA A 62 -7.83 3.33 9.84
N GLU A 63 -6.83 2.93 9.04
CA GLU A 63 -6.34 3.68 7.90
C GLU A 63 -7.17 3.46 6.62
N GLU A 64 -8.28 2.74 6.69
CA GLU A 64 -9.18 2.46 5.58
C GLU A 64 -8.48 1.78 4.39
N ILE A 65 -7.37 1.08 4.60
CA ILE A 65 -6.71 0.24 3.58
C ILE A 65 -7.42 -1.12 3.48
N LEU A 66 -7.86 -1.63 4.62
CA LEU A 66 -8.71 -2.80 4.73
C LEU A 66 -10.05 -2.40 5.34
N ARG A 67 -11.09 -3.19 5.05
CA ARG A 67 -12.37 -3.15 5.76
C ARG A 67 -12.65 -4.50 6.39
N ARG A 68 -13.32 -4.47 7.53
CA ARG A 68 -13.73 -5.66 8.27
C ARG A 68 -15.16 -6.02 7.87
N GLU A 69 -15.35 -7.24 7.37
CA GLU A 69 -16.66 -7.77 6.98
C GLU A 69 -17.01 -9.01 7.81
N PRO A 70 -18.23 -9.10 8.36
CA PRO A 70 -18.67 -10.31 9.01
C PRO A 70 -18.84 -11.42 7.96
N TYR A 71 -18.35 -12.62 8.27
CA TYR A 71 -18.66 -13.83 7.50
C TYR A 71 -19.00 -14.98 8.44
N ARG A 72 -19.70 -15.98 7.91
CA ARG A 72 -20.13 -17.16 8.67
C ARG A 72 -19.91 -18.40 7.83
N GLU A 73 -19.27 -19.42 8.40
CA GLU A 73 -19.12 -20.73 7.76
C GLU A 73 -20.16 -21.68 8.32
N GLY A 74 -21.21 -21.96 7.54
CA GLY A 74 -22.32 -22.80 7.98
C GLY A 74 -22.96 -22.28 9.28
N ASN A 75 -23.04 -23.14 10.30
CA ASN A 75 -23.66 -22.80 11.58
C ASN A 75 -22.67 -22.27 12.63
N SER A 76 -21.42 -21.96 12.25
CA SER A 76 -20.38 -21.47 13.16
C SER A 76 -20.63 -20.04 13.66
N ARG A 77 -19.80 -19.57 14.60
CA ARG A 77 -19.79 -18.17 15.06
C ARG A 77 -19.49 -17.21 13.89
N THR A 78 -20.01 -15.98 13.95
CA THR A 78 -19.59 -14.93 13.02
C THR A 78 -18.10 -14.58 13.21
N HIS A 79 -17.34 -14.70 12.13
CA HIS A 79 -15.93 -14.34 12.04
C HIS A 79 -15.76 -13.05 11.24
N ALA A 80 -14.57 -12.48 11.29
CA ALA A 80 -14.22 -11.30 10.50
C ALA A 80 -13.33 -11.67 9.32
N ALA A 81 -13.71 -11.20 8.14
CA ALA A 81 -12.89 -11.17 6.94
C ALA A 81 -12.33 -9.76 6.75
N TYR A 82 -11.11 -9.68 6.23
CA TYR A 82 -10.44 -8.43 5.90
C TYR A 82 -10.37 -8.30 4.37
N ARG A 83 -10.93 -7.24 3.82
CA ARG A 83 -11.00 -7.00 2.38
C ARG A 83 -10.32 -5.67 2.04
N LEU A 84 -9.64 -5.61 0.90
CA LEU A 84 -9.10 -4.35 0.39
C LEU A 84 -10.24 -3.36 0.10
N THR A 85 -10.01 -2.11 0.45
CA THR A 85 -10.81 -0.96 0.00
C THR A 85 -10.21 -0.39 -1.28
N ASP A 86 -10.82 0.65 -1.86
CA ASP A 86 -10.22 1.36 -3.00
C ASP A 86 -8.85 1.97 -2.65
N LYS A 87 -8.69 2.52 -1.43
CA LYS A 87 -7.41 3.01 -0.90
C LYS A 87 -6.37 1.89 -0.81
N GLY A 88 -6.79 0.68 -0.41
CA GLY A 88 -5.91 -0.48 -0.38
C GLY A 88 -5.57 -1.03 -1.76
N LEU A 89 -6.53 -1.06 -2.69
CA LEU A 89 -6.31 -1.46 -4.08
C LEU A 89 -5.31 -0.53 -4.79
N ALA A 90 -5.33 0.76 -4.47
CA ALA A 90 -4.36 1.75 -4.98
C ALA A 90 -2.90 1.48 -4.58
N LEU A 91 -2.63 0.54 -3.65
CA LEU A 91 -1.27 0.11 -3.30
C LEU A 91 -0.69 -0.92 -4.29
N TYR A 92 -1.49 -1.44 -5.23
CA TYR A 92 -1.00 -2.46 -6.16
C TYR A 92 0.20 -2.01 -7.01
N PRO A 93 0.22 -0.78 -7.59
CA PRO A 93 1.40 -0.30 -8.30
C PRO A 93 2.64 -0.17 -7.41
N VAL A 94 2.47 0.17 -6.13
CA VAL A 94 3.59 0.24 -5.17
C VAL A 94 4.20 -1.15 -4.95
N LEU A 95 3.35 -2.18 -4.83
CA LEU A 95 3.82 -3.58 -4.74
C LEU A 95 4.55 -4.03 -6.00
N LEU A 96 4.05 -3.68 -7.19
CA LEU A 96 4.71 -4.04 -8.45
C LEU A 96 6.05 -3.33 -8.60
N ALA A 97 6.15 -2.04 -8.24
CA ALA A 97 7.42 -1.31 -8.25
C ALA A 97 8.45 -1.92 -7.27
N LEU A 98 8.01 -2.32 -6.06
CA LEU A 98 8.86 -3.05 -5.11
C LEU A 98 9.30 -4.40 -5.67
N ARG A 99 8.41 -5.13 -6.36
CA ARG A 99 8.72 -6.39 -7.04
C ARG A 99 9.73 -6.17 -8.15
N ASP A 100 9.56 -5.18 -9.03
CA ASP A 100 10.43 -4.95 -10.18
C ASP A 100 11.86 -4.61 -9.70
N TRP A 101 11.96 -3.81 -8.63
CA TRP A 101 13.23 -3.53 -7.98
C TRP A 101 13.86 -4.79 -7.35
N GLY A 102 13.07 -5.57 -6.61
CA GLY A 102 13.53 -6.81 -5.97
C GLY A 102 13.99 -7.87 -6.99
N ASP A 103 13.25 -8.04 -8.08
CA ASP A 103 13.58 -8.96 -9.16
C ASP A 103 14.90 -8.57 -9.82
N ARG A 104 15.12 -7.26 -10.03
CA ARG A 104 16.36 -6.75 -10.65
C ARG A 104 17.60 -6.88 -9.76
N TYR A 105 17.47 -6.62 -8.47
CA TYR A 105 18.63 -6.44 -7.58
C TYR A 105 18.80 -7.53 -6.52
N MET A 106 17.77 -8.32 -6.23
CA MET A 106 17.74 -9.28 -5.14
C MET A 106 17.36 -10.70 -5.55
N ALA A 107 17.11 -10.95 -6.83
CA ALA A 107 16.71 -12.26 -7.35
C ALA A 107 17.82 -12.87 -8.23
N PRO A 108 18.87 -13.47 -7.63
CA PRO A 108 20.00 -14.01 -8.40
C PRO A 108 19.62 -15.19 -9.32
N GLY A 109 18.50 -15.86 -9.06
CA GLY A 109 17.93 -16.90 -9.92
C GLY A 109 16.83 -16.40 -10.87
N GLY A 110 16.64 -15.07 -10.96
CA GLY A 110 15.52 -14.45 -11.66
C GLY A 110 14.25 -14.33 -10.81
N PRO A 111 13.18 -13.69 -11.36
CA PRO A 111 11.93 -13.42 -10.66
C PRO A 111 11.31 -14.70 -10.07
N PRO A 112 10.97 -14.74 -8.77
CA PRO A 112 10.32 -15.91 -8.17
C PRO A 112 8.84 -16.02 -8.56
N VAL A 113 8.20 -14.91 -8.97
CA VAL A 113 6.80 -14.84 -9.37
C VAL A 113 6.65 -13.89 -10.55
N TYR A 114 5.97 -14.34 -11.60
CA TYR A 114 5.57 -13.49 -12.73
C TYR A 114 4.14 -12.97 -12.52
N TYR A 115 3.95 -11.65 -12.59
CA TYR A 115 2.62 -11.03 -12.52
C TYR A 115 2.07 -10.83 -13.93
N ARG A 116 1.28 -11.80 -14.40
CA ARG A 116 0.84 -11.87 -15.80
C ARG A 116 -0.52 -11.19 -16.00
N HIS A 117 -0.64 -10.40 -17.07
CA HIS A 117 -1.91 -9.91 -17.57
C HIS A 117 -2.78 -11.11 -17.95
N ARG A 118 -4.01 -11.14 -17.42
CA ARG A 118 -4.93 -12.28 -17.57
C ARG A 118 -5.25 -12.58 -19.03
N ASP A 119 -5.38 -11.54 -19.86
CA ASP A 119 -5.94 -11.70 -21.21
C ASP A 119 -4.87 -11.99 -22.27
N CYS A 120 -3.66 -11.43 -22.13
CA CYS A 120 -2.59 -11.60 -23.12
C CYS A 120 -1.35 -12.35 -22.61
N GLY A 121 -1.24 -12.61 -21.31
CA GLY A 121 -0.05 -13.25 -20.72
C GLY A 121 1.20 -12.35 -20.70
N GLY A 122 1.10 -11.09 -21.09
CA GLY A 122 2.15 -10.09 -20.90
C GLY A 122 2.46 -9.90 -19.42
N GLU A 123 3.66 -9.44 -19.10
CA GLU A 123 4.05 -9.20 -17.71
C GLU A 123 3.73 -7.77 -17.30
N ALA A 124 3.14 -7.60 -16.11
CA ALA A 124 2.83 -6.30 -15.55
C ALA A 124 4.08 -5.69 -14.90
N HIS A 125 4.40 -4.46 -15.33
CA HIS A 125 5.49 -3.63 -14.83
C HIS A 125 5.00 -2.21 -14.56
N VAL A 126 5.71 -1.49 -13.69
CA VAL A 126 5.42 -0.07 -13.42
C VAL A 126 6.33 0.82 -14.26
N GLN A 127 5.73 1.74 -14.99
CA GLN A 127 6.43 2.78 -15.74
C GLN A 127 5.88 4.15 -15.35
N LEU A 128 6.75 5.15 -15.33
CA LEU A 128 6.34 6.55 -15.17
C LEU A 128 6.03 7.11 -16.56
N SER A 129 4.96 7.87 -16.69
CA SER A 129 4.60 8.55 -17.94
C SER A 129 4.28 10.02 -17.71
N CYS A 130 4.50 10.83 -18.74
CA CYS A 130 4.08 12.24 -18.75
C CYS A 130 2.59 12.34 -19.09
N ASP A 131 1.84 13.12 -18.31
CA ASP A 131 0.41 13.40 -18.51
C ASP A 131 0.08 14.22 -19.75
N LYS A 132 1.09 14.84 -20.40
CA LYS A 132 0.91 15.71 -21.56
C LYS A 132 1.36 15.11 -22.89
N CYS A 133 2.45 14.36 -22.89
CA CYS A 133 3.04 13.81 -24.11
C CYS A 133 3.14 12.28 -24.11
N ASP A 134 2.68 11.62 -23.05
CA ASP A 134 2.72 10.16 -22.86
C ASP A 134 4.13 9.55 -22.91
N ALA A 135 5.18 10.37 -22.91
CA ALA A 135 6.56 9.90 -22.88
C ALA A 135 6.80 9.10 -21.59
N GLU A 136 7.51 7.97 -21.72
CA GLU A 136 8.04 7.24 -20.59
C GLU A 136 9.13 8.07 -19.91
N LEU A 137 9.05 8.22 -18.59
CA LEU A 137 9.94 9.06 -17.79
C LEU A 137 10.86 8.23 -16.90
N THR A 138 12.04 8.77 -16.64
CA THR A 138 12.97 8.29 -15.62
C THR A 138 13.19 9.36 -14.55
N ALA A 139 13.99 9.04 -13.53
CA ALA A 139 14.39 10.02 -12.53
C ALA A 139 15.17 11.23 -13.12
N HIS A 140 15.72 11.11 -14.33
CA HIS A 140 16.44 12.19 -15.00
C HIS A 140 15.52 13.15 -15.79
N ASP A 141 14.28 12.74 -16.03
CA ASP A 141 13.30 13.50 -16.82
C ASP A 141 12.34 14.32 -15.93
N VAL A 142 12.48 14.22 -14.60
CA VAL A 142 11.57 14.83 -13.62
C VAL A 142 12.31 15.84 -12.78
N ILE A 143 11.77 17.06 -12.71
CA ILE A 143 12.25 18.12 -11.82
C ILE A 143 11.19 18.33 -10.73
N PRO A 144 11.54 18.17 -9.44
CA PRO A 144 10.59 18.44 -8.36
C PRO A 144 10.41 19.94 -8.17
N GLU A 145 9.17 20.40 -8.27
CA GLU A 145 8.77 21.78 -7.98
C GLU A 145 7.85 21.85 -6.76
N ALA A 146 7.88 22.97 -6.04
CA ALA A 146 7.05 23.15 -4.84
C ALA A 146 5.56 23.26 -5.22
N GLY A 147 4.78 22.28 -4.78
CA GLY A 147 3.32 22.33 -4.91
C GLY A 147 2.64 23.16 -3.80
N PRO A 148 1.31 23.37 -3.90
CA PRO A 148 0.54 24.15 -2.92
C PRO A 148 0.60 23.63 -1.47
N GLY A 149 0.97 22.36 -1.27
CA GLY A 149 1.14 21.78 0.07
C GLY A 149 2.46 22.15 0.77
N LEU A 150 3.41 22.76 0.05
CA LEU A 150 4.72 23.18 0.57
C LEU A 150 4.83 24.71 0.64
N SER A 151 4.28 25.41 -0.35
CA SER A 151 4.14 26.87 -0.35
C SER A 151 2.98 27.24 0.58
N GLY A 152 3.24 27.91 1.71
CA GLY A 152 2.30 28.13 2.82
C GLY A 152 1.00 28.93 2.55
N ASP A 153 0.48 28.98 1.32
CA ASP A 153 -0.77 29.68 0.96
C ASP A 153 -2.05 28.93 1.40
N GLY A 154 -1.91 27.76 2.04
CA GLY A 154 -3.02 26.92 2.51
C GLY A 154 -3.59 27.23 3.91
N ARG A 155 -3.23 28.35 4.55
CA ARG A 155 -3.80 28.75 5.86
C ARG A 155 -4.23 30.21 5.90
N ALA A 156 -5.37 30.53 5.28
CA ALA A 156 -6.22 31.68 5.65
C ALA A 156 -7.59 31.61 4.95
N ALA A 157 -8.34 30.53 5.10
CA ALA A 157 -9.77 30.56 4.83
C ALA A 157 -10.49 29.66 5.84
N ASP A 158 -11.40 30.28 6.58
CA ASP A 158 -12.38 29.67 7.48
C ASP A 158 -11.96 29.40 8.93
N ARG A 159 -11.77 30.50 9.66
CA ARG A 159 -12.25 30.63 11.05
C ARG A 159 -12.84 32.03 11.24
N SER A 160 -14.07 32.21 10.80
CA SER A 160 -14.91 33.35 11.18
C SER A 160 -16.36 32.90 11.31
N THR A 161 -16.65 32.22 12.42
CA THR A 161 -18.00 32.19 13.00
C THR A 161 -17.88 32.76 14.40
N THR A 162 -18.26 34.02 14.56
CA THR A 162 -19.07 34.57 15.65
C THR A 162 -19.45 36.00 15.25
#